data_AF-A0A7V2UMF9-F1
#
_entry.id   AF-A0A7V2UMF9-F1
#
_cell.length_a   1.000
_cell.length_b   1.000
_cell.length_c   1.000
_cell.angle_alpha   90.00
_cell.angle_beta   90.00
_cell.angle_gamma   90.00
#
_symmetry.space_group_name_H-M   'P 1'
#
loop_
_entity.id
_entity.type
_entity.pdbx_description
1 polymer ?
#
loop_
_entity_poly.entity_id
_entity_poly.type
_entity_poly.pdbx_seq_one_letter_code
_entity_poly.pdbx_strand_id
1 'polypeptide(L)'
;VEATRIGAMAFLEKPITLQKLLQAVEKGLNKAVVRQAAPTRQVVSAPPAVAMAVAGAVADADLQAPENAAVKMFDLDVPLRDARDAFEKAYFEFHLAKENGSMTRVAEKTGLERTHLYRKLKQLGVDLSRSKRNGG
;
A
#
# COMPACT_ATOMS: atom_id res chain seq x y z
N VAL A 1 -0.95 -10.77 32.32
CA VAL A 1 -1.30 -9.86 31.20
C VAL A 1 -1.82 -8.56 31.79
N GLU A 2 -1.00 -7.51 31.83
CA GLU A 2 -1.34 -6.25 32.52
C GLU A 2 -2.39 -5.41 31.75
N ALA A 3 -2.54 -5.63 30.44
CA ALA A 3 -3.39 -4.81 29.57
C ALA A 3 -4.90 -4.85 29.92
N THR A 4 -5.42 -5.96 30.47
CA THR A 4 -6.82 -6.06 30.88
C THR A 4 -7.14 -5.15 32.08
N ARG A 5 -6.14 -4.81 32.90
CA ARG A 5 -6.30 -3.86 34.02
C ARG A 5 -6.55 -2.43 33.53
N ILE A 6 -6.11 -2.12 32.31
CA ILE A 6 -6.26 -0.80 31.67
C ILE A 6 -7.45 -0.77 30.68
N GLY A 7 -8.31 -1.79 30.70
CA GLY A 7 -9.52 -1.84 29.88
C GLY A 7 -9.38 -2.50 28.51
N ALA A 8 -8.25 -3.15 28.21
CA ALA A 8 -8.12 -3.95 26.99
C ALA A 8 -9.09 -5.16 27.03
N MET A 9 -9.82 -5.37 25.93
CA MET A 9 -10.84 -6.42 25.83
C MET A 9 -10.26 -7.80 25.52
N ALA A 10 -9.11 -7.84 24.83
CA ALA A 10 -8.46 -9.07 24.41
C ALA A 10 -6.94 -8.85 24.29
N PHE A 11 -6.19 -9.95 24.33
CA PHE A 11 -4.75 -9.97 24.12
C PHE A 11 -4.45 -10.91 22.94
N LEU A 12 -3.57 -10.49 22.03
CA LEU A 12 -3.16 -11.25 20.85
C LEU A 12 -1.64 -11.32 20.81
N GLU A 13 -1.09 -12.54 20.77
CA GLU A 13 0.35 -12.79 20.67
C GLU A 13 0.80 -12.90 19.20
N LYS A 14 2.01 -12.42 18.92
CA LYS A 14 2.62 -12.54 17.59
C LYS A 14 3.12 -13.97 17.37
N PRO A 15 2.99 -14.55 16.15
CA PRO A 15 2.42 -13.94 14.93
C PRO A 15 0.88 -13.95 14.91
N ILE A 16 0.29 -12.80 14.56
CA ILE A 16 -1.17 -12.61 14.51
C ILE A 16 -1.63 -12.61 13.06
N THR A 17 -2.66 -13.40 12.75
CA THR A 17 -3.30 -13.41 11.43
C THR A 17 -4.44 -12.39 11.37
N LEU A 18 -4.73 -11.86 10.17
CA LEU A 18 -5.82 -10.91 9.95
C LEU A 18 -7.17 -11.43 10.49
N GLN A 19 -7.44 -12.72 10.30
CA GLN A 19 -8.66 -13.36 10.82
C GLN A 19 -8.77 -13.28 12.35
N LYS A 20 -7.68 -13.54 13.08
CA LYS A 20 -7.68 -13.45 14.56
C LYS A 20 -7.87 -12.01 15.04
N LEU A 21 -7.30 -11.04 14.32
CA LEU A 21 -7.50 -9.62 14.62
C LEU A 21 -8.96 -9.21 14.41
N LEU A 22 -9.55 -9.53 13.25
CA LEU A 22 -10.92 -9.18 12.93
C LEU A 22 -11.93 -9.82 13.90
N GLN A 23 -11.74 -11.08 14.27
CA GLN A 23 -12.58 -11.75 15.28
C GLN A 23 -12.50 -11.09 16.66
N ALA A 24 -11.33 -10.57 17.05
CA ALA A 24 -11.18 -9.85 18.32
C ALA A 24 -11.90 -8.49 18.30
N VAL A 25 -11.84 -7.79 17.17
CA VAL A 25 -12.57 -6.52 16.96
C VAL A 25 -14.07 -6.73 17.01
N GLU A 26 -14.59 -7.72 16.28
CA GLU A 26 -16.02 -8.05 16.26
C GLU A 26 -16.56 -8.36 17.67
N LYS A 27 -15.83 -9.19 18.43
CA LYS A 27 -16.18 -9.50 19.83
C LYS A 27 -16.15 -8.27 20.73
N GLY A 28 -15.23 -7.33 20.49
CA GLY A 28 -15.14 -6.06 21.21
C GLY A 28 -16.36 -5.16 20.96
N LEU A 29 -16.76 -5.03 19.70
CA LEU A 29 -17.90 -4.20 19.30
C LEU A 29 -19.23 -4.77 19.82
N ASN A 30 -19.48 -6.08 19.64
CA ASN A 30 -20.73 -6.71 20.07
C ASN A 30 -20.94 -6.62 21.59
N LYS A 31 -19.87 -6.65 22.39
CA LYS A 31 -19.97 -6.57 23.85
C LYS A 31 -20.11 -5.14 24.38
N ALA A 32 -19.62 -4.14 23.66
CA ALA A 32 -19.85 -2.74 23.99
C ALA A 32 -21.34 -2.36 23.86
N VAL A 33 -22.02 -2.91 22.85
CA VAL A 33 -23.48 -2.73 22.64
C VAL A 33 -24.28 -3.32 23.81
N VAL A 34 -23.87 -4.47 24.35
CA VAL A 34 -24.57 -5.12 25.49
C VAL A 34 -24.38 -4.35 26.80
N ARG A 35 -23.27 -3.63 27.00
CA ARG A 35 -23.05 -2.81 28.21
C ARG A 35 -23.87 -1.51 28.24
N GLN A 36 -24.42 -1.08 27.11
CA GLN A 36 -25.35 0.06 27.05
C GLN A 36 -26.81 -0.34 27.31
N ALA A 37 -27.11 -1.61 27.57
CA ALA A 37 -28.45 -2.09 27.87
C ALA A 37 -28.59 -2.52 29.35
N ALA A 38 -28.70 -1.54 30.25
CA ALA A 38 -29.28 -1.72 31.60
C ALA A 38 -30.01 -0.42 32.01
N PRO A 39 -31.10 -0.50 32.80
CA PRO A 39 -32.30 0.30 32.56
C PRO A 39 -32.31 1.62 33.35
N THR A 40 -32.49 2.75 32.67
CA THR A 40 -32.84 4.03 33.27
C THR A 40 -34.26 4.43 32.87
N ARG A 41 -35.17 4.25 33.83
CA ARG A 41 -36.29 5.13 34.20
C ARG A 41 -36.97 5.93 33.07
N GLN A 42 -38.21 5.52 32.80
CA GLN A 42 -39.22 6.22 32.01
C GLN A 42 -39.31 7.73 32.33
N VAL A 43 -39.24 8.54 31.28
CA VAL A 43 -40.00 9.80 31.15
C VAL A 43 -40.63 9.82 29.77
N VAL A 44 -41.92 10.11 29.77
CA VAL A 44 -42.87 10.05 28.66
C VAL A 44 -42.74 11.25 27.72
N SER A 45 -42.78 11.01 26.41
CA SER A 45 -43.50 11.84 25.43
C SER A 45 -43.53 11.14 24.06
N ALA A 46 -44.71 11.12 23.43
CA ALA A 46 -45.03 10.37 22.21
C ALA A 46 -44.74 11.18 20.91
N PRO A 47 -44.64 10.52 19.73
CA PRO A 47 -44.44 11.14 18.40
C PRO A 47 -45.80 11.24 17.63
N PRO A 48 -45.89 11.77 16.38
CA PRO A 48 -45.43 11.04 15.19
C PRO A 48 -44.79 11.88 14.04
N ALA A 49 -44.21 11.11 13.13
CA ALA A 49 -43.46 11.41 11.90
C ALA A 49 -44.09 12.35 10.87
N VAL A 50 -43.24 13.01 10.06
CA VAL A 50 -43.27 12.92 8.59
C VAL A 50 -41.89 13.27 7.99
N ALA A 51 -41.44 12.43 7.07
CA ALA A 51 -40.24 12.57 6.26
C ALA A 51 -40.43 13.58 5.12
N MET A 52 -39.35 14.23 4.67
CA MET A 52 -38.99 14.60 3.28
C MET A 52 -37.76 15.52 3.37
N ALA A 53 -36.56 15.12 2.95
CA ALA A 53 -36.07 15.00 1.57
C ALA A 53 -35.44 16.31 1.02
N VAL A 54 -34.21 16.10 0.51
CA VAL A 54 -33.45 16.78 -0.56
C VAL A 54 -32.69 18.10 -0.33
N ALA A 55 -31.47 18.04 -0.88
CA ALA A 55 -30.63 19.12 -1.41
C ALA A 55 -29.59 19.76 -0.46
N GLY A 56 -28.75 18.92 0.14
CA GLY A 56 -27.41 19.33 0.58
C GLY A 56 -26.40 19.05 -0.54
N ALA A 57 -26.01 20.11 -1.24
CA ALA A 57 -24.97 20.22 -2.27
C ALA A 57 -24.01 19.02 -2.38
N VAL A 58 -24.10 18.30 -3.52
CA VAL A 58 -22.96 17.56 -4.06
C VAL A 58 -21.91 18.59 -4.48
N ALA A 59 -21.07 18.96 -3.52
CA ALA A 59 -19.76 19.47 -3.86
C ALA A 59 -19.04 18.28 -4.52
N ASP A 60 -18.89 18.35 -5.84
CA ASP A 60 -17.85 17.67 -6.62
C ASP A 60 -16.49 18.11 -6.06
N ALA A 61 -16.17 17.60 -4.88
CA ALA A 61 -14.82 17.47 -4.41
C ALA A 61 -14.32 16.19 -5.06
N ASP A 62 -13.83 16.34 -6.28
CA ASP A 62 -12.89 15.44 -6.93
C ASP A 62 -11.75 15.21 -5.95
N LEU A 63 -11.93 14.23 -5.05
CA LEU A 63 -10.92 13.69 -4.17
C LEU A 63 -10.01 12.83 -5.04
N GLN A 64 -9.31 13.47 -5.99
CA GLN A 64 -8.06 12.94 -6.51
C GLN A 64 -7.03 13.05 -5.40
N ALA A 65 -7.09 12.08 -4.50
CA ALA A 65 -5.95 11.70 -3.69
C ALA A 65 -4.75 11.55 -4.63
N PRO A 66 -3.60 12.21 -4.35
CA PRO A 66 -2.39 12.01 -5.12
C PRO A 66 -1.72 10.71 -4.63
N GLU A 67 -2.45 9.60 -4.60
CA GLU A 67 -1.97 8.37 -3.95
C GLU A 67 -1.19 7.44 -4.89
N ASN A 68 -1.11 7.76 -6.19
CA ASN A 68 -0.58 6.79 -7.16
C ASN A 68 0.45 7.35 -8.15
N ALA A 69 1.24 8.36 -7.81
CA ALA A 69 2.36 8.76 -8.69
C ALA A 69 3.45 7.67 -8.77
N ALA A 70 3.76 7.00 -7.66
CA ALA A 70 4.72 5.90 -7.63
C ALA A 70 4.13 4.58 -8.18
N VAL A 71 2.82 4.35 -7.98
CA VAL A 71 2.12 3.16 -8.51
C VAL A 71 1.93 3.27 -10.03
N LYS A 72 1.83 4.49 -10.59
CA LYS A 72 1.84 4.70 -12.06
C LYS A 72 3.18 4.42 -12.72
N MET A 73 4.28 4.24 -11.97
CA MET A 73 5.58 3.97 -12.58
C MET A 73 5.70 2.54 -13.09
N PHE A 74 4.91 1.61 -12.53
CA PHE A 74 4.92 0.20 -12.91
C PHE A 74 3.50 -0.25 -13.21
N ASP A 75 3.28 -0.70 -14.44
CA ASP A 75 2.03 -1.33 -14.81
C ASP A 75 1.90 -2.66 -14.03
N LEU A 76 0.86 -2.76 -13.19
CA LEU A 76 0.59 -3.95 -12.38
C LEU A 76 -0.43 -4.88 -13.05
N ASP A 77 -1.01 -4.45 -14.18
CA ASP A 77 -1.96 -5.25 -14.96
C ASP A 77 -1.27 -6.24 -15.90
N VAL A 78 0.07 -6.22 -15.96
CA VAL A 78 0.88 -7.17 -16.72
C VAL A 78 1.33 -8.35 -15.85
N PRO A 79 1.65 -9.51 -16.47
CA PRO A 79 2.25 -10.62 -15.75
C PRO A 79 3.46 -10.20 -14.91
N LEU A 80 3.62 -10.79 -13.73
CA LEU A 80 4.71 -10.46 -12.79
C LEU A 80 6.11 -10.49 -13.45
N ARG A 81 6.31 -11.37 -14.42
CA ARG A 81 7.55 -11.43 -15.20
C ARG A 81 7.81 -10.12 -15.93
N ASP A 82 6.82 -9.60 -16.63
CA ASP A 82 6.95 -8.39 -17.45
C ASP A 82 7.09 -7.15 -16.56
N ALA A 83 6.37 -7.11 -15.44
CA ALA A 83 6.54 -6.06 -14.43
C ALA A 83 7.97 -6.05 -13.84
N ARG A 84 8.55 -7.23 -13.57
CA ARG A 84 9.95 -7.34 -13.11
C ARG A 84 10.93 -6.88 -14.17
N ASP A 85 10.74 -7.29 -15.42
CA ASP A 85 11.61 -6.88 -16.53
C ASP A 85 11.54 -5.36 -16.74
N ALA A 86 10.35 -4.75 -16.63
CA ALA A 86 10.17 -3.30 -16.72
C ALA A 86 10.88 -2.54 -15.58
N PHE A 87 10.74 -3.03 -14.34
CA PHE A 87 11.45 -2.49 -13.19
C PHE A 87 12.97 -2.59 -13.36
N GLU A 88 13.47 -3.77 -13.70
CA GLU A 88 14.90 -4.02 -13.84
C GLU A 88 15.49 -3.17 -14.95
N LYS A 89 14.79 -3.00 -16.07
CA LYS A 89 15.18 -2.12 -17.17
C LYS A 89 15.39 -0.69 -16.67
N ALA A 90 14.40 -0.10 -16.01
CA ALA A 90 14.48 1.26 -15.48
C ALA A 90 15.59 1.40 -14.42
N TYR A 91 15.73 0.40 -13.54
CA TYR A 91 16.75 0.37 -12.50
C TYR A 91 18.18 0.37 -13.06
N PHE A 92 18.43 -0.46 -14.08
CA PHE A 92 19.73 -0.50 -14.73
C PHE A 92 19.99 0.73 -15.60
N GLU A 93 19.00 1.23 -16.34
CA GLU A 93 19.14 2.48 -17.10
C GLU A 93 19.54 3.66 -16.21
N PHE A 94 18.91 3.78 -15.03
CA PHE A 94 19.26 4.80 -14.04
C PHE A 94 20.70 4.67 -13.56
N HIS A 95 21.14 3.45 -13.18
CA HIS A 95 22.50 3.24 -12.69
C HIS A 95 23.55 3.37 -13.80
N LEU A 96 23.21 2.98 -15.02
CA LEU A 96 24.06 3.18 -16.19
C LEU A 96 24.29 4.65 -16.48
N ALA A 97 23.23 5.47 -16.43
CA ALA A 97 23.35 6.91 -16.59
C ALA A 97 24.19 7.54 -15.46
N LYS A 98 23.96 7.12 -14.22
CA LYS A 98 24.66 7.66 -13.04
C LYS A 98 26.15 7.31 -12.99
N GLU A 99 26.53 6.12 -13.45
CA GLU A 99 27.92 5.62 -13.43
C GLU A 99 28.62 5.81 -14.79
N ASN A 100 28.11 6.68 -15.67
CA ASN A 100 28.64 7.00 -17.00
C ASN A 100 28.87 5.76 -17.89
N GLY A 101 28.01 4.75 -17.76
CA GLY A 101 28.12 3.49 -18.50
C GLY A 101 29.27 2.59 -18.03
N SER A 102 29.82 2.78 -16.83
CA SER A 102 30.83 1.89 -16.26
C SER A 102 30.21 0.60 -15.72
N MET A 103 30.41 -0.51 -16.43
CA MET A 103 29.86 -1.82 -16.03
C MET A 103 30.40 -2.31 -14.69
N THR A 104 31.67 -2.05 -14.41
CA THR A 104 32.30 -2.47 -13.14
C THR A 104 31.62 -1.79 -11.97
N ARG A 105 31.38 -0.47 -12.05
CA ARG A 105 30.72 0.28 -10.99
C ARG A 105 29.25 -0.11 -10.84
N VAL A 106 28.53 -0.32 -11.95
CA VAL A 106 27.13 -0.79 -11.89
C VAL A 106 27.05 -2.19 -11.28
N ALA A 107 27.95 -3.10 -11.65
CA ALA A 107 28.02 -4.44 -11.05
C ALA A 107 28.25 -4.38 -9.52
N GLU A 108 29.19 -3.56 -9.07
CA GLU A 108 29.46 -3.34 -7.64
C GLU A 108 28.26 -2.72 -6.92
N LYS A 109 27.62 -1.70 -7.50
CA LYS A 109 26.46 -1.01 -6.91
C LYS A 109 25.22 -1.90 -6.82
N THR A 110 25.01 -2.72 -7.84
CA THR A 110 23.86 -3.62 -7.91
C THR A 110 24.11 -4.94 -7.20
N GLY A 111 25.35 -5.21 -6.77
CA GLY A 111 25.75 -6.48 -6.15
C GLY A 111 25.69 -7.67 -7.11
N LEU A 112 25.60 -7.41 -8.42
CA LEU A 112 25.45 -8.43 -9.45
C LEU A 112 26.79 -8.68 -10.12
N GLU A 113 27.13 -9.95 -10.35
CA GLU A 113 28.35 -10.26 -11.11
C GLU A 113 28.30 -9.64 -12.50
N ARG A 114 29.43 -9.11 -12.97
CA ARG A 114 29.53 -8.41 -14.25
C ARG A 114 29.06 -9.27 -15.43
N THR A 115 29.37 -10.58 -15.43
CA THR A 115 28.90 -11.53 -16.45
C THR A 115 27.38 -11.67 -16.46
N HIS A 116 26.77 -11.64 -15.27
CA HIS A 116 25.33 -11.75 -15.11
C HIS A 116 24.64 -10.44 -15.50
N LEU A 117 25.24 -9.29 -15.18
CA LEU A 117 24.78 -7.98 -15.59
C LEU A 117 24.67 -7.87 -17.11
N TYR A 118 25.71 -8.28 -17.87
CA TYR A 118 25.64 -8.25 -19.33
C TYR A 118 24.51 -9.11 -19.91
N ARG A 119 24.30 -10.32 -19.37
CA ARG A 119 23.18 -11.18 -19.79
C ARG A 119 21.85 -10.51 -19.51
N LYS A 120 21.72 -9.89 -18.34
CA LYS A 120 20.50 -9.21 -17.90
C LYS A 120 20.19 -7.99 -18.78
N LEU A 121 21.18 -7.13 -19.06
CA LEU A 121 21.01 -5.99 -19.95
C LEU A 121 20.61 -6.42 -21.36
N LYS A 122 21.17 -7.53 -21.87
CA LYS A 122 20.79 -8.09 -23.17
C LYS A 122 19.36 -8.62 -23.20
N GLN A 123 18.91 -9.28 -22.13
CA GLN A 123 17.53 -9.78 -22.00
C GLN A 123 16.52 -8.64 -21.92
N LEU A 124 16.86 -7.56 -21.23
CA LEU A 124 16.00 -6.39 -21.03
C LEU A 124 16.05 -5.38 -22.19
N GLY A 125 16.91 -5.61 -23.20
CA GLY A 125 17.08 -4.70 -24.35
C GLY A 125 17.64 -3.33 -23.98
N VAL A 126 18.48 -3.25 -22.94
CA VAL A 126 19.08 -1.99 -22.49
C VAL A 126 20.36 -1.71 -23.29
N ASP A 127 20.29 -0.73 -24.19
CA ASP A 127 21.41 -0.35 -25.04
C ASP A 127 22.39 0.61 -24.33
N LEU A 128 23.61 0.12 -24.12
CA LEU A 128 24.75 0.89 -23.58
C LEU A 128 25.06 2.17 -24.40
N SER A 129 24.77 2.12 -25.70
CA SER A 129 25.00 3.22 -26.65
C SER A 129 24.08 4.43 -26.41
N ARG A 130 22.89 4.22 -25.84
CA ARG A 130 21.98 5.32 -25.51
C ARG A 130 22.44 6.07 -24.25
N SER A 131 22.95 5.35 -23.25
CA SER A 131 23.44 5.96 -22.01
C SER A 131 24.64 6.90 -22.23
N LYS A 132 25.51 6.61 -23.21
CA LYS A 132 26.67 7.46 -23.50
C LYS A 132 26.31 8.78 -24.19
N ARG A 133 25.12 8.90 -24.77
CA ARG A 133 24.63 10.11 -25.47
C ARG A 133 23.95 11.12 -24.54
N ASN A 134 23.46 10.70 -23.37
CA ASN A 134 22.78 11.58 -22.41
C ASN A 134 23.74 12.25 -21.40
N GLY A 135 25.05 11.98 -21.48
CA GLY A 135 26.07 12.50 -20.55
C GLY A 135 27.11 13.40 -21.22
N GLY A 136 26.76 14.04 -22.34
CA GLY A 136 27.61 14.99 -23.08
C GLY A 136 26.92 16.33 -23.23
#